data_AF-A0A932K887-F1
#
_entry.id   AF-A0A932K887-F1
#
_cell.length_a   1.000
_cell.length_b   1.000
_cell.length_c   1.000
_cell.angle_alpha   90.00
_cell.angle_beta   90.00
_cell.angle_gamma   90.00
#
_symmetry.space_group_name_H-M   'P 1'
#
loop_
_entity.id
_entity.type
_entity.pdbx_description
1 polymer ?
#
loop_
_entity_poly.entity_id
_entity_poly.type
_entity_poly.pdbx_seq_one_letter_code
_entity_poly.pdbx_strand_id
1 'polypeptide(L)'
;MLQVLRETDGGVTAVSEGEIREGLVVLGRQGICVEPTSAVVVKALERFEEAQLIHAQEQVVLVLSGFGLKASATLQQLTSGA
;
A
#
# COMPACT_ATOMS: atom_id res chain seq x y z
N MET A 1 15.94 11.14 -1.02
CA MET A 1 14.95 10.45 -0.16
C MET A 1 15.13 10.81 1.31
N LEU A 2 16.25 10.44 1.97
CA LEU A 2 16.45 10.74 3.40
C LEU A 2 16.42 12.23 3.76
N GLN A 3 16.89 13.12 2.87
CA GLN A 3 16.77 14.56 3.06
C GLN A 3 15.30 15.01 3.12
N VAL A 4 14.50 14.64 2.12
CA VAL A 4 13.06 14.97 2.06
C VAL A 4 12.33 14.45 3.29
N LEU A 5 12.57 13.21 3.70
CA LEU A 5 11.97 12.65 4.91
C LEU A 5 12.29 13.49 6.16
N ARG A 6 13.52 14.00 6.30
CA ARG A 6 13.87 14.87 7.44
C ARG A 6 13.25 16.26 7.33
N GLU A 7 13.16 16.82 6.13
CA GLU A 7 12.59 18.15 5.90
C GLU A 7 11.06 18.17 6.06
N THR A 8 10.39 17.05 5.82
CA THR A 8 8.92 16.94 5.88
C THR A 8 8.41 16.18 7.11
N ASP A 9 9.29 15.85 8.07
CA ASP A 9 8.97 14.97 9.20
C ASP A 9 8.31 13.64 8.76
N GLY A 10 8.82 13.06 7.68
CA GLY A 10 8.27 11.88 7.02
C GLY A 10 8.69 10.57 7.67
N GLY A 11 7.78 9.59 7.63
CA GLY A 11 8.00 8.24 8.13
C GLY A 11 8.40 7.22 7.06
N VAL A 12 8.99 6.10 7.50
CA VAL A 12 9.22 4.91 6.67
C VAL A 12 8.75 3.69 7.44
N THR A 13 8.10 2.76 6.76
CA THR A 13 7.72 1.47 7.32
C THR A 13 8.00 0.36 6.32
N ALA A 14 8.16 -0.87 6.82
CA ALA A 14 8.34 -2.06 6.00
C ALA A 14 7.03 -2.84 5.92
N VAL A 15 6.80 -3.47 4.77
CA VAL A 15 5.62 -4.30 4.50
C VAL A 15 6.10 -5.63 3.94
N SER A 16 5.57 -6.73 4.47
CA SER A 16 5.87 -8.08 4.03
C SER A 16 5.07 -8.48 2.78
N GLU A 17 5.51 -9.53 2.09
CA GLU A 17 4.78 -10.11 0.94
C GLU A 17 3.35 -10.55 1.28
N GLY A 18 3.14 -11.05 2.51
CA GLY A 18 1.80 -11.43 2.99
C GLY A 18 0.87 -10.22 3.10
N GLU A 19 1.38 -9.13 3.69
CA GLU A 19 0.63 -7.87 3.84
C GLU A 19 0.39 -7.16 2.50
N ILE A 20 1.30 -7.33 1.52
CA ILE A 20 1.07 -6.87 0.14
C ILE A 20 -0.14 -7.60 -0.45
N ARG A 21 -0.23 -8.92 -0.28
CA ARG A 21 -1.37 -9.72 -0.75
C ARG A 21 -2.67 -9.29 -0.08
N GLU A 22 -2.66 -9.03 1.22
CA GLU A 22 -3.82 -8.49 1.93
C GLU A 22 -4.24 -7.12 1.37
N GLY A 23 -3.27 -6.22 1.13
CA GLY A 23 -3.51 -4.92 0.50
C GLY A 23 -4.13 -5.04 -0.90
N LEU A 24 -3.69 -6.01 -1.71
CA LEU A 24 -4.30 -6.30 -3.02
C LEU A 24 -5.77 -6.70 -2.90
N VAL A 25 -6.10 -7.56 -1.91
CA VAL A 25 -7.49 -7.97 -1.66
C VAL A 25 -8.34 -6.79 -1.20
N VAL A 26 -7.82 -5.94 -0.32
CA VAL A 26 -8.52 -4.73 0.16
C VAL A 26 -8.83 -3.80 -1.00
N LEU A 27 -7.85 -3.45 -1.83
CA LEU A 27 -8.05 -2.58 -3.00
C LEU A 27 -8.98 -3.23 -4.04
N GLY A 28 -8.82 -4.52 -4.29
CA GLY A 28 -9.67 -5.27 -5.22
C GLY A 28 -11.15 -5.28 -4.80
N ARG A 29 -11.46 -5.39 -3.51
CA ARG A 29 -12.83 -5.27 -2.97
C ARG A 29 -13.45 -3.88 -3.18
N GLN A 30 -12.62 -2.85 -3.39
CA GLN A 30 -13.05 -1.50 -3.74
C GLN A 30 -13.10 -1.26 -5.27
N GLY A 31 -12.85 -2.28 -6.09
CA GLY A 31 -12.81 -2.16 -7.55
C GLY A 31 -11.52 -1.55 -8.09
N ILE A 32 -10.46 -1.48 -7.28
CA ILE A 32 -9.17 -0.87 -7.63
C ILE A 32 -8.16 -1.99 -7.93
N CYS A 33 -7.75 -2.11 -9.21
CA CYS A 33 -6.82 -3.14 -9.66
C CYS A 33 -5.43 -2.55 -9.92
N VAL A 34 -4.46 -2.86 -9.04
CA VAL A 34 -3.08 -2.37 -9.07
C VAL A 34 -2.08 -3.51 -9.21
N GLU A 35 -0.85 -3.19 -9.59
CA GLU A 35 0.25 -4.16 -9.47
C GLU A 35 0.68 -4.32 -7.98
N PRO A 36 1.32 -5.43 -7.59
CA PRO A 36 1.57 -5.78 -6.19
C PRO A 36 2.25 -4.69 -5.36
N THR A 37 3.32 -4.06 -5.87
CA THR A 37 4.08 -3.09 -5.07
C THR A 37 3.31 -1.81 -4.78
N SER A 38 2.30 -1.48 -5.58
CA SER A 38 1.39 -0.36 -5.32
C SER A 38 0.44 -0.62 -4.16
N ALA A 39 0.23 -1.88 -3.75
CA ALA A 39 -0.65 -2.24 -2.64
C ALA A 39 0.00 -2.08 -1.25
N VAL A 40 1.31 -1.83 -1.16
CA VAL A 40 2.03 -1.64 0.13
C VAL A 40 1.43 -0.53 0.99
N VAL A 41 0.81 0.46 0.35
CA VAL A 41 0.24 1.65 0.99
C VAL A 41 -0.89 1.31 1.97
N VAL A 42 -1.61 0.20 1.75
CA VAL A 42 -2.72 -0.21 2.62
C VAL A 42 -2.20 -0.53 4.02
N LYS A 43 -1.22 -1.44 4.11
CA LYS A 43 -0.65 -1.82 5.40
C LYS A 43 0.24 -0.71 6.00
N ALA A 44 0.88 0.08 5.15
CA ALA A 44 1.66 1.23 5.61
C ALA A 44 0.79 2.28 6.29
N LEU A 45 -0.42 2.55 5.76
CA LEU A 45 -1.38 3.46 6.38
C LEU A 45 -1.78 2.99 7.78
N GLU A 46 -2.19 1.71 7.92
CA GLU A 46 -2.53 1.14 9.24
C GLU A 46 -1.40 1.30 10.25
N ARG A 47 -0.14 1.04 9.86
CA ARG A 47 1.01 1.22 10.75
C ARG A 47 1.26 2.67 11.13
N PHE A 48 1.05 3.60 10.22
CA PHE A 48 1.22 5.02 10.52
C PHE A 48 0.09 5.56 11.40
N GLU A 49 -1.13 5.04 11.28
CA GLU A 49 -2.22 5.31 12.22
C GLU A 49 -1.91 4.73 13.62
N GLU A 50 -1.45 3.47 13.71
CA GLU A 50 -1.04 2.82 14.97
C GLU A 50 0.11 3.56 15.67
N ALA A 51 1.07 4.06 14.89
CA ALA A 51 2.19 4.86 15.38
C ALA A 51 1.83 6.32 15.66
N GLN A 52 0.56 6.72 15.48
CA GLN A 52 0.07 8.09 15.66
C GLN A 52 0.78 9.13 14.78
N LEU A 53 1.29 8.71 13.62
CA LEU A 53 1.88 9.59 12.60
C LEU A 53 0.85 10.13 11.60
N ILE A 54 -0.32 9.48 11.52
CA ILE A 54 -1.48 9.92 10.74
C ILE A 54 -2.70 9.89 11.65
N HIS A 55 -3.56 10.90 11.56
CA HIS A 55 -4.76 11.02 12.37
C HIS A 55 -6.04 10.94 11.52
N ALA A 56 -7.12 10.42 12.11
CA ALA A 56 -8.39 10.15 11.40
C ALA A 56 -9.06 11.40 10.76
N GLN A 57 -8.67 12.62 11.14
CA GLN A 57 -9.20 13.85 10.57
C GLN A 57 -8.35 14.40 9.41
N GLU A 58 -7.20 13.80 9.14
CA GLU A 58 -6.30 14.22 8.08
C GLU A 58 -6.75 13.70 6.71
N GLN A 59 -6.46 14.48 5.67
CA GLN A 59 -6.67 14.03 4.30
C GLN A 59 -5.43 13.30 3.81
N VAL A 60 -5.55 11.98 3.63
CA VAL A 60 -4.46 11.12 3.19
C VAL A 60 -4.61 10.80 1.70
N VAL A 61 -3.52 10.98 0.93
CA VAL A 61 -3.45 10.58 -0.48
C VAL A 61 -2.54 9.36 -0.60
N LEU A 62 -3.11 8.22 -0.99
CA LEU A 62 -2.35 7.00 -1.29
C LEU A 62 -2.01 6.96 -2.78
N VAL A 63 -0.71 6.97 -3.10
CA VAL A 63 -0.25 6.96 -4.49
C VAL A 63 -0.15 5.54 -5.01
N LEU A 64 -1.05 5.17 -5.92
CA LEU A 64 -1.08 3.88 -6.60
C LEU A 64 -0.36 4.00 -7.95
N SER A 65 0.95 3.78 -7.94
CA SER A 65 1.82 4.13 -9.07
C SER A 65 1.78 3.15 -10.25
N GLY A 66 1.26 1.93 -10.07
CA GLY A 66 1.25 0.88 -11.08
C GLY A 66 -0.13 0.24 -11.26
N PHE A 67 -0.49 0.03 -12.53
CA PHE A 67 -1.78 -0.53 -12.93
C PHE A 67 -1.72 -2.07 -12.99
N GLY A 68 -2.81 -2.75 -12.59
CA GLY A 68 -2.83 -4.21 -12.46
C GLY A 68 -2.60 -4.99 -13.76
N LEU A 69 -2.97 -4.43 -14.93
CA LEU A 69 -2.71 -5.08 -16.23
C LEU A 69 -1.22 -5.26 -16.55
N LYS A 70 -0.32 -4.54 -15.87
CA LYS A 70 1.13 -4.75 -15.98
C LYS A 70 1.59 -6.06 -15.35
N ALA A 71 0.82 -6.58 -14.39
CA ALA A 71 1.21 -7.68 -13.51
C ALA A 71 0.20 -8.83 -13.49
N SER A 72 -0.59 -9.02 -14.56
CA SER A 72 -1.69 -9.99 -14.58
C SER A 72 -1.28 -11.42 -14.19
N ALA A 73 -0.12 -11.90 -14.64
CA ALA A 73 0.38 -13.23 -14.26
C ALA A 73 0.73 -13.32 -12.77
N THR A 74 1.39 -12.30 -12.23
CA THR A 74 1.74 -12.21 -10.81
C THR A 74 0.49 -12.08 -9.94
N LEU A 75 -0.48 -11.27 -10.36
CA LEU A 75 -1.75 -11.13 -9.67
C LEU A 75 -2.49 -12.47 -9.61
N GLN A 76 -2.56 -13.20 -10.72
CA GLN A 76 -3.16 -14.53 -10.73
C GLN A 76 -2.49 -15.43 -9.68
N GLN A 77 -1.15 -15.49 -9.61
CA GLN A 77 -0.44 -16.29 -8.60
C GLN A 77 -0.72 -15.83 -7.16
N LEU A 78 -0.83 -14.52 -6.94
CA LEU A 78 -1.08 -13.92 -5.63
C LEU A 78 -2.56 -13.99 -5.19
N THR A 79 -3.49 -14.30 -6.09
CA THR A 79 -4.92 -14.40 -5.77
C THR A 79 -5.51 -15.80 -5.97
N SER A 80 -4.76 -16.77 -6.54
CA SER A 80 -5.24 -18.14 -6.82
C SER A 80 -5.50 -19.02 -5.59
N GLY A 81 -5.67 -18.43 -4.41
CA GLY A 81 -6.00 -19.14 -3.16
C GLY A 81 -6.81 -18.31 -2.17
N ALA A 82 -7.42 -17.21 -2.65
CA ALA A 82 -8.34 -16.36 -1.88
C ALA A 82 -9.80 -16.78 -2.11
#